data_AF-A0A0F2PI80-F1
#
_entry.id   AF-A0A0F2PI80-F1
#
_cell.length_a   1.000
_cell.length_b   1.000
_cell.length_c   1.000
_cell.angle_alpha   90.00
_cell.angle_beta   90.00
_cell.angle_gamma   90.00
#
_symmetry.space_group_name_H-M   'P 1'
#
loop_
_entity.id
_entity.type
_entity.pdbx_description
1 polymer ?
#
loop_
_entity_poly.entity_id
_entity_poly.type
_entity_poly.pdbx_seq_one_letter_code
_entity_poly.pdbx_strand_id
1 'polypeptide(L)'
;MILKGRVLLAALLTLVFCLTAVFPVAAVQPTAKDLVLVAIKNFDLGMNKGFYQKSQGEGTLEVTRFDGSLKEVTGDYSGSTIKYLVQMDDAQKAMKFSYDTAIKGMTHEGAIYLQDDKLILTKDVFLLLQDFGVDAFANSSVSLTEAPEYMYLANPQLEAIWEQMSSYQNGKLPAEYTEMLAFLVEAIPDECFSLSTSKVTMQLDQDNLVNTIVNLLTKMTNESEKVAEIMVNTNTYSYEQMGMDPEEMKREIAAGLASMTVPTREEIQAVTSLIEVNDFTFEYSLIPGGSKTLNVDLGFKAPDGSVEGALGIGVDVAGKSDNLEGSYRLAGQFNAANGPQVDVDYESQFSYTDTVADSDSTVNVNVKDNTTEKLMLDLGLVSDSVSEINTSLILDVPELTADNSADITELIPTTGTSVINVEQAAEPKNFNLVVNGVALETKSGFGKQGEIVVPARAVLEQLGYQVEWVQPNEIQVLSDEQTISLFIDQNSYTVNGAEKTLNEAPGLETGMTMIPLSFITAELNAAIDLAAPNLVITN
;
A
#
# COMPACT_ATOMS: atom_id res chain seq x y z
N MET A 1 -6.91 -6.66 -23.64
CA MET A 1 -7.96 -7.12 -22.71
C MET A 1 -7.58 -6.88 -21.24
N ILE A 2 -6.37 -7.30 -20.82
CA ILE A 2 -5.88 -7.21 -19.42
C ILE A 2 -6.05 -5.82 -18.76
N LEU A 3 -5.87 -4.71 -19.50
CA LEU A 3 -6.01 -3.35 -18.96
C LEU A 3 -7.39 -3.03 -18.35
N LYS A 4 -8.50 -3.62 -18.83
CA LYS A 4 -9.84 -3.35 -18.26
C LYS A 4 -10.01 -3.94 -16.85
N GLY A 5 -9.24 -4.96 -16.47
CA GLY A 5 -9.38 -5.65 -15.17
C GLY A 5 -8.86 -4.85 -13.98
N ARG A 6 -7.73 -4.13 -14.13
CA ARG A 6 -7.11 -3.38 -13.02
C ARG A 6 -7.98 -2.25 -12.48
N VAL A 7 -8.67 -1.52 -13.37
CA VAL A 7 -9.58 -0.42 -12.97
C VAL A 7 -10.80 -0.95 -12.22
N LEU A 8 -11.35 -2.09 -12.66
CA LEU A 8 -12.54 -2.69 -12.05
C LEU A 8 -12.23 -3.32 -10.69
N LEU A 9 -11.05 -3.94 -10.53
CA LEU A 9 -10.57 -4.44 -9.24
C LEU A 9 -10.24 -3.29 -8.27
N ALA A 10 -9.62 -2.20 -8.76
CA ALA A 10 -9.38 -1.01 -7.95
C ALA A 10 -10.70 -0.40 -7.45
N ALA A 11 -11.70 -0.22 -8.33
CA ALA A 11 -13.01 0.28 -7.94
C ALA A 11 -13.71 -0.61 -6.88
N LEU A 12 -13.57 -1.93 -6.99
CA LEU A 12 -14.12 -2.87 -6.00
C LEU A 12 -13.40 -2.75 -4.63
N LEU A 13 -12.06 -2.64 -4.64
CA LEU A 13 -11.26 -2.48 -3.42
C LEU A 13 -11.47 -1.11 -2.76
N THR A 14 -11.69 -0.05 -3.52
CA THR A 14 -12.08 1.27 -2.98
C THR A 14 -13.47 1.25 -2.35
N LEU A 15 -14.42 0.46 -2.88
CA LEU A 15 -15.75 0.27 -2.28
C LEU A 15 -15.69 -0.43 -0.91
N VAL A 16 -14.64 -1.22 -0.66
CA VAL A 16 -14.48 -2.11 0.50
C VAL A 16 -13.90 -1.41 1.75
N PHE A 17 -13.06 -0.39 1.59
CA PHE A 17 -12.30 0.24 2.70
C PHE A 17 -12.93 1.52 3.28
N CYS A 18 -14.25 1.67 3.21
CA CYS A 18 -14.90 2.98 3.25
C CYS A 18 -16.20 3.08 4.07
N LEU A 19 -16.23 2.57 5.30
CA LEU A 19 -17.40 2.71 6.19
C LEU A 19 -17.05 2.98 7.67
N THR A 20 -17.35 4.19 8.14
CA THR A 20 -17.69 4.51 9.54
C THR A 20 -18.46 5.85 9.63
N ALA A 21 -19.21 6.01 10.73
CA ALA A 21 -19.73 7.23 11.37
C ALA A 21 -20.62 8.30 10.65
N VAL A 22 -21.08 9.25 11.48
CA VAL A 22 -22.48 9.71 11.72
C VAL A 22 -22.37 10.99 12.59
N PHE A 23 -23.17 12.08 12.64
CA PHE A 23 -24.29 12.81 11.97
C PHE A 23 -24.35 14.23 12.66
N PRO A 24 -25.31 15.18 12.47
CA PRO A 24 -26.43 15.34 11.52
C PRO A 24 -26.43 16.72 10.77
N VAL A 25 -27.39 17.06 9.90
CA VAL A 25 -28.63 17.87 10.18
C VAL A 25 -29.46 18.04 8.88
N ALA A 26 -30.79 18.25 8.96
CA ALA A 26 -31.73 18.22 7.81
C ALA A 26 -32.75 19.39 7.70
N ALA A 27 -33.32 19.61 6.50
CA ALA A 27 -34.44 20.56 6.24
C ALA A 27 -35.45 20.15 5.13
N VAL A 28 -35.43 18.89 4.69
CA VAL A 28 -36.54 18.14 4.05
C VAL A 28 -36.58 16.80 4.79
N GLN A 29 -37.66 15.99 4.72
CA GLN A 29 -37.54 14.61 5.22
C GLN A 29 -36.60 13.84 4.30
N PRO A 30 -35.40 13.44 4.78
CA PRO A 30 -34.37 12.85 3.93
C PRO A 30 -34.75 11.44 3.50
N THR A 31 -34.36 11.05 2.29
CA THR A 31 -34.36 9.64 1.89
C THR A 31 -33.36 8.83 2.71
N ALA A 32 -33.44 7.49 2.63
CA ALA A 32 -32.45 6.61 3.24
C ALA A 32 -31.00 6.91 2.76
N LYS A 33 -30.83 7.34 1.50
CA LYS A 33 -29.56 7.73 0.91
C LYS A 33 -29.11 9.14 1.32
N ASP A 34 -30.01 10.12 1.36
CA ASP A 34 -29.72 11.46 1.92
C ASP A 34 -29.22 11.36 3.36
N LEU A 35 -29.80 10.45 4.15
CA LEU A 35 -29.33 10.13 5.50
C LEU A 35 -27.86 9.64 5.48
N VAL A 36 -27.50 8.64 4.67
CA VAL A 36 -26.10 8.18 4.57
C VAL A 36 -25.14 9.29 4.09
N LEU A 37 -25.55 10.11 3.13
CA LEU A 37 -24.72 11.23 2.64
C LEU A 37 -24.52 12.35 3.67
N VAL A 38 -25.52 12.62 4.52
CA VAL A 38 -25.41 13.57 5.63
C VAL A 38 -24.68 12.95 6.84
N ALA A 39 -24.63 11.63 6.96
CA ALA A 39 -23.76 10.92 7.92
C ALA A 39 -22.29 11.24 7.63
N ILE A 40 -21.85 10.92 6.41
CA ILE A 40 -20.47 11.12 5.91
C ILE A 40 -20.00 12.57 6.10
N LYS A 41 -20.86 13.54 5.75
CA LYS A 41 -20.54 14.98 5.82
C LYS A 41 -20.52 15.56 7.24
N ASN A 42 -21.01 14.83 8.23
CA ASN A 42 -20.96 15.20 9.65
C ASN A 42 -20.45 14.01 10.48
N PHE A 43 -19.47 13.28 9.93
CA PHE A 43 -18.81 12.17 10.61
C PHE A 43 -18.28 12.65 11.97
N ASP A 44 -18.67 11.97 13.05
CA ASP A 44 -18.07 12.04 14.39
C ASP A 44 -17.46 10.67 14.72
N LEU A 45 -16.17 10.63 15.08
CA LEU A 45 -15.50 9.40 15.54
C LEU A 45 -16.28 8.70 16.67
N GLY A 46 -16.99 9.47 17.50
CA GLY A 46 -17.67 8.93 18.67
C GLY A 46 -16.71 8.42 19.74
N MET A 47 -15.46 8.91 19.75
CA MET A 47 -14.46 8.63 20.76
C MET A 47 -14.04 9.92 21.47
N ASN A 48 -13.75 9.84 22.76
CA ASN A 48 -13.21 10.93 23.54
C ASN A 48 -11.83 11.35 22.97
N LYS A 49 -11.76 12.59 22.51
CA LYS A 49 -10.56 13.20 21.93
C LYS A 49 -9.29 13.11 22.78
N GLY A 50 -9.40 12.86 24.09
CA GLY A 50 -8.23 12.69 24.96
C GLY A 50 -7.31 11.56 24.51
N PHE A 51 -7.85 10.53 23.82
CA PHE A 51 -7.04 9.49 23.17
C PHE A 51 -6.06 10.04 22.13
N TYR A 52 -6.41 11.13 21.44
CA TYR A 52 -5.59 11.84 20.46
C TYR A 52 -4.88 13.08 21.03
N GLN A 53 -4.94 13.28 22.35
CA GLN A 53 -4.27 14.40 23.04
C GLN A 53 -3.16 13.90 23.96
N LYS A 54 -3.50 12.99 24.88
CA LYS A 54 -2.54 12.43 25.82
C LYS A 54 -3.01 11.08 26.36
N SER A 55 -2.38 10.02 25.88
CA SER A 55 -2.82 8.65 26.05
C SER A 55 -1.65 7.68 26.13
N GLN A 56 -1.91 6.50 26.68
CA GLN A 56 -1.01 5.35 26.60
C GLN A 56 -1.82 4.08 26.34
N GLY A 57 -1.20 3.09 25.70
CA GLY A 57 -1.79 1.78 25.54
C GLY A 57 -0.74 0.68 25.59
N GLU A 58 -0.98 -0.34 26.40
CA GLU A 58 -0.14 -1.52 26.51
C GLU A 58 -0.85 -2.74 25.93
N GLY A 59 -0.08 -3.74 25.51
CA GLY A 59 -0.65 -4.97 24.96
C GLY A 59 0.41 -6.04 24.68
N THR A 60 -0.07 -7.20 24.26
CA THR A 60 0.80 -8.31 23.85
C THR A 60 0.40 -8.87 22.48
N LEU A 61 1.32 -9.60 21.86
CA LEU A 61 1.13 -10.39 20.65
C LEU A 61 1.87 -11.72 20.84
N GLU A 62 1.16 -12.85 20.82
CA GLU A 62 1.72 -14.20 20.95
C GLU A 62 1.51 -15.03 19.66
N VAL A 63 2.59 -15.68 19.21
CA VAL A 63 2.55 -16.68 18.13
C VAL A 63 2.11 -18.04 18.68
N THR A 64 0.79 -18.25 18.80
CA THR A 64 0.21 -19.50 19.35
C THR A 64 0.44 -20.73 18.46
N ARG A 65 0.62 -20.56 17.14
CA ARG A 65 1.02 -21.63 16.20
C ARG A 65 1.99 -21.11 15.16
N PHE A 66 3.04 -21.88 14.85
CA PHE A 66 3.90 -21.65 13.69
C PHE A 66 4.37 -22.99 13.11
N ASP A 67 3.76 -23.46 12.02
CA ASP A 67 4.10 -24.74 11.38
C ASP A 67 4.10 -24.67 9.84
N GLY A 68 4.47 -25.76 9.19
CA GLY A 68 4.60 -25.87 7.73
C GLY A 68 6.01 -25.57 7.22
N SER A 69 6.15 -25.53 5.89
CA SER A 69 7.45 -25.41 5.20
C SER A 69 8.29 -24.21 5.64
N LEU A 70 7.66 -23.10 6.04
CA LEU A 70 8.40 -21.91 6.48
C LEU A 70 9.18 -22.18 7.78
N LYS A 71 8.62 -22.97 8.70
CA LYS A 71 9.26 -23.43 9.95
C LYS A 71 10.57 -24.19 9.71
N GLU A 72 10.64 -24.96 8.62
CA GLU A 72 11.84 -25.72 8.22
C GLU A 72 12.98 -24.80 7.77
N VAL A 73 12.68 -23.56 7.36
CA VAL A 73 13.64 -22.59 6.80
C VAL A 73 13.98 -21.48 7.80
N THR A 74 13.00 -20.92 8.50
CA THR A 74 13.18 -19.76 9.40
C THR A 74 13.28 -20.13 10.89
N GLY A 75 13.00 -21.39 11.23
CA GLY A 75 12.92 -21.89 12.60
C GLY A 75 11.50 -21.84 13.19
N ASP A 76 11.35 -22.34 14.42
CA ASP A 76 10.07 -22.35 15.12
C ASP A 76 9.83 -21.03 15.86
N TYR A 77 8.78 -20.29 15.48
CA TYR A 77 8.35 -19.08 16.18
C TYR A 77 7.24 -19.34 17.21
N SER A 78 6.74 -20.57 17.35
CA SER A 78 5.66 -20.90 18.29
C SER A 78 6.03 -20.52 19.73
N GLY A 79 5.14 -19.81 20.43
CA GLY A 79 5.38 -19.25 21.76
C GLY A 79 6.29 -18.01 21.78
N SER A 80 6.61 -17.42 20.63
CA SER A 80 7.27 -16.10 20.59
C SER A 80 6.28 -15.01 20.96
N THR A 81 6.71 -14.04 21.78
CA THR A 81 5.87 -12.92 22.23
C THR A 81 6.51 -11.58 21.93
N ILE A 82 5.68 -10.59 21.61
CA ILE A 82 6.01 -9.17 21.73
C ILE A 82 5.08 -8.58 22.79
N LYS A 83 5.61 -7.83 23.74
CA LYS A 83 4.83 -6.88 24.55
C LYS A 83 5.16 -5.49 24.05
N TYR A 84 4.18 -4.58 24.08
CA TYR A 84 4.39 -3.22 23.63
C TYR A 84 3.72 -2.19 24.52
N LEU A 85 4.25 -0.98 24.49
CA LEU A 85 3.71 0.21 25.15
C LEU A 85 3.75 1.38 24.17
N VAL A 86 2.57 1.79 23.71
CA VAL A 86 2.33 3.01 22.94
C VAL A 86 2.08 4.17 23.92
N GLN A 87 2.67 5.34 23.66
CA GLN A 87 2.43 6.58 24.40
C GLN A 87 2.30 7.74 23.41
N MET A 88 1.39 8.68 23.69
CA MET A 88 1.16 9.87 22.88
C MET A 88 1.05 11.12 23.77
N ASP A 89 1.68 12.21 23.34
CA ASP A 89 1.56 13.54 23.94
C ASP A 89 1.58 14.62 22.84
N ASP A 90 0.39 15.00 22.39
CA ASP A 90 0.16 16.01 21.35
C ASP A 90 0.77 17.38 21.73
N ALA A 91 0.77 17.72 23.02
CA ALA A 91 1.37 18.95 23.52
C ALA A 91 2.92 18.97 23.42
N GLN A 92 3.54 17.80 23.19
CA GLN A 92 4.96 17.65 22.86
C GLN A 92 5.19 17.30 21.38
N LYS A 93 4.12 17.19 20.56
CA LYS A 93 4.14 16.53 19.23
C LYS A 93 4.96 15.23 19.28
N ALA A 94 4.66 14.37 20.26
CA ALA A 94 5.45 13.17 20.53
C ALA A 94 4.58 11.90 20.58
N MET A 95 5.09 10.83 19.98
CA MET A 95 4.63 9.46 20.17
C MET A 95 5.82 8.55 20.45
N LYS A 96 5.61 7.49 21.22
CA LYS A 96 6.59 6.44 21.52
C LYS A 96 5.93 5.08 21.39
N PHE A 97 6.52 4.18 20.62
CA PHE A 97 6.26 2.75 20.62
C PHE A 97 7.46 2.05 21.27
N SER A 98 7.26 1.47 22.44
CA SER A 98 8.27 0.67 23.15
C SER A 98 7.91 -0.80 23.04
N TYR A 99 8.88 -1.70 23.05
CA TYR A 99 8.62 -3.14 23.01
C TYR A 99 9.60 -3.97 23.87
N ASP A 100 9.10 -5.07 24.41
CA ASP A 100 9.88 -6.22 24.89
C ASP A 100 9.61 -7.40 23.95
N THR A 101 10.65 -8.00 23.38
CA THR A 101 10.49 -9.26 22.62
C THR A 101 11.02 -10.47 23.38
N ALA A 102 10.38 -11.62 23.14
CA ALA A 102 10.92 -12.94 23.42
C ALA A 102 10.69 -13.82 22.19
N ILE A 103 11.61 -13.79 21.24
CA ILE A 103 11.48 -14.42 19.91
C ILE A 103 12.54 -15.51 19.78
N LYS A 104 12.13 -16.77 19.59
CA LYS A 104 13.05 -17.93 19.51
C LYS A 104 14.04 -18.06 20.69
N GLY A 105 13.72 -17.49 21.85
CA GLY A 105 14.59 -17.43 23.04
C GLY A 105 15.60 -16.29 23.06
N MET A 106 15.54 -15.38 22.09
CA MET A 106 16.30 -14.13 22.02
C MET A 106 15.40 -12.98 22.50
N THR A 107 15.99 -11.94 23.09
CA THR A 107 15.27 -10.84 23.75
C THR A 107 15.87 -9.50 23.38
N HIS A 108 15.00 -8.60 22.90
CA HIS A 108 15.32 -7.22 22.51
C HIS A 108 14.36 -6.26 23.23
N GLU A 109 14.88 -5.15 23.77
CA GLU A 109 14.16 -4.11 24.53
C GLU A 109 14.43 -2.77 23.83
N GLY A 110 13.45 -2.27 23.08
CA GLY A 110 13.67 -1.15 22.17
C GLY A 110 12.51 -0.18 22.06
N ALA A 111 12.77 0.94 21.39
CA ALA A 111 11.78 1.99 21.21
C ALA A 111 11.93 2.71 19.86
N ILE A 112 10.78 3.07 19.30
CA ILE A 112 10.61 3.93 18.15
C ILE A 112 9.84 5.16 18.63
N TYR A 113 10.38 6.35 18.39
CA TYR A 113 9.75 7.62 18.72
C TYR A 113 9.38 8.35 17.43
N LEU A 114 8.25 9.05 17.44
CA LEU A 114 7.98 10.12 16.51
C LEU A 114 7.97 11.44 17.30
N GLN A 115 8.79 12.41 16.91
CA GLN A 115 8.78 13.76 17.49
C GLN A 115 8.90 14.82 16.40
N ASP A 116 7.96 15.77 16.36
CA ASP A 116 7.85 16.78 15.31
C ASP A 116 7.89 16.15 13.89
N ASP A 117 9.02 16.30 13.20
CA ASP A 117 9.30 15.79 11.85
C ASP A 117 10.21 14.55 11.83
N LYS A 118 10.57 13.99 12.99
CA LYS A 118 11.59 12.92 13.10
C LYS A 118 11.03 11.60 13.57
N LEU A 119 11.41 10.55 12.85
CA LEU A 119 11.40 9.19 13.35
C LEU A 119 12.75 8.92 14.05
N ILE A 120 12.74 8.45 15.30
CA ILE A 120 13.94 8.10 16.08
C ILE A 120 13.82 6.64 16.51
N LEU A 121 14.87 5.84 16.30
CA LEU A 121 14.89 4.42 16.63
C LEU A 121 16.07 4.13 17.58
N THR A 122 15.87 3.28 18.57
CA THR A 122 16.98 2.71 19.35
C THR A 122 17.80 1.74 18.50
N LYS A 123 19.08 1.55 18.84
CA LYS A 123 19.97 0.55 18.24
C LYS A 123 19.37 -0.86 18.26
N ASP A 124 18.66 -1.18 19.33
CA ASP A 124 17.94 -2.44 19.53
C ASP A 124 17.02 -2.82 18.34
N VAL A 125 16.37 -1.85 17.66
CA VAL A 125 15.54 -2.12 16.47
C VAL A 125 16.35 -2.78 15.36
N PHE A 126 17.61 -2.37 15.18
CA PHE A 126 18.49 -2.90 14.14
C PHE A 126 19.13 -4.24 14.56
N LEU A 127 19.32 -4.48 15.86
CA LEU A 127 19.73 -5.78 16.40
C LEU A 127 18.62 -6.81 16.20
N LEU A 128 17.37 -6.44 16.49
CA LEU A 128 16.19 -7.26 16.23
C LEU A 128 16.06 -7.60 14.73
N LEU A 129 16.30 -6.63 13.83
CA LEU A 129 16.30 -6.87 12.38
C LEU A 129 17.40 -7.86 11.94
N GLN A 130 18.61 -7.79 12.52
CA GLN A 130 19.69 -8.74 12.22
C GLN A 130 19.33 -10.19 12.62
N ASP A 131 18.58 -10.41 13.71
CA ASP A 131 18.08 -11.73 14.11
C ASP A 131 17.03 -12.32 13.14
N PHE A 132 16.37 -11.47 12.35
CA PHE A 132 15.53 -11.87 11.21
C PHE A 132 16.31 -11.98 9.89
N GLY A 133 17.64 -11.79 9.90
CA GLY A 133 18.51 -11.85 8.73
C GLY A 133 18.57 -10.55 7.91
N VAL A 134 18.03 -9.45 8.43
CA VAL A 134 18.02 -8.13 7.77
C VAL A 134 19.15 -7.28 8.33
N ASP A 135 20.36 -7.44 7.77
CA ASP A 135 21.48 -6.57 8.11
C ASP A 135 21.41 -5.23 7.35
N ALA A 136 20.72 -4.26 7.95
CA ALA A 136 20.63 -2.90 7.44
C ALA A 136 21.99 -2.18 7.34
N PHE A 137 23.02 -2.68 8.03
CA PHE A 137 24.38 -2.10 8.04
C PHE A 137 25.35 -2.79 7.06
N ALA A 138 24.91 -3.80 6.30
CA ALA A 138 25.78 -4.59 5.41
C ALA A 138 26.57 -3.78 4.37
N ASN A 139 26.07 -2.61 3.98
CA ASN A 139 26.72 -1.68 3.04
C ASN A 139 27.14 -0.34 3.69
N SER A 140 27.12 -0.25 5.03
CA SER A 140 27.53 0.94 5.77
C SER A 140 29.06 1.10 5.83
N SER A 141 29.52 2.31 6.11
CA SER A 141 30.90 2.62 6.46
C SER A 141 31.22 2.39 7.96
N VAL A 142 30.20 2.10 8.78
CA VAL A 142 30.26 1.93 10.24
C VAL A 142 29.55 0.62 10.59
N SER A 143 30.02 -0.16 11.57
CA SER A 143 29.27 -1.35 12.02
C SER A 143 28.11 -0.97 12.96
N LEU A 144 27.04 -1.76 13.01
CA LEU A 144 25.94 -1.56 13.98
C LEU A 144 26.43 -1.56 15.45
N THR A 145 27.52 -2.29 15.74
CA THR A 145 28.19 -2.26 17.04
C THR A 145 28.87 -0.93 17.38
N GLU A 146 29.32 -0.18 16.36
CA GLU A 146 29.95 1.14 16.49
C GLU A 146 28.97 2.31 16.30
N ALA A 147 27.76 2.03 15.78
CA ALA A 147 26.70 3.01 15.64
C ALA A 147 26.30 3.66 16.98
N PRO A 148 25.75 4.89 16.99
CA PRO A 148 25.22 5.52 18.18
C PRO A 148 23.99 4.78 18.75
N GLU A 149 23.53 5.18 19.94
CA GLU A 149 22.38 4.55 20.60
C GLU A 149 21.05 4.88 19.91
N TYR A 150 20.92 6.11 19.42
CA TYR A 150 19.76 6.56 18.66
C TYR A 150 20.13 6.79 17.19
N MET A 151 19.26 6.37 16.29
CA MET A 151 19.38 6.61 14.86
C MET A 151 18.07 7.24 14.38
N TYR A 152 18.15 8.40 13.71
CA TYR A 152 16.98 9.17 13.34
C TYR A 152 16.87 9.42 11.84
N LEU A 153 15.66 9.69 11.38
CA LEU A 153 15.35 10.19 10.05
C LEU A 153 14.46 11.43 10.20
N ALA A 154 14.96 12.59 9.75
CA ALA A 154 14.13 13.79 9.61
C ALA A 154 13.35 13.72 8.29
N ASN A 155 12.03 13.87 8.36
CA ASN A 155 11.13 13.82 7.22
C ASN A 155 9.89 14.71 7.46
N PRO A 156 9.83 15.91 6.85
CA PRO A 156 8.71 16.86 7.02
C PRO A 156 7.31 16.31 6.75
N GLN A 157 7.16 15.18 6.04
CA GLN A 157 5.88 14.45 5.94
C GLN A 157 5.24 14.18 7.29
N LEU A 158 6.07 13.88 8.28
CA LEU A 158 5.62 13.42 9.59
C LEU A 158 4.95 14.55 10.39
N GLU A 159 5.12 15.82 9.98
CA GLU A 159 4.33 16.92 10.54
C GLU A 159 2.82 16.79 10.24
N ALA A 160 2.44 16.26 9.07
CA ALA A 160 1.04 16.11 8.67
C ALA A 160 0.26 15.11 9.56
N ILE A 161 0.97 14.20 10.23
CA ILE A 161 0.37 13.28 11.21
C ILE A 161 -0.27 14.07 12.36
N TRP A 162 0.35 15.18 12.81
CA TRP A 162 -0.22 16.01 13.88
C TRP A 162 -1.45 16.79 13.42
N GLU A 163 -1.50 17.22 12.14
CA GLU A 163 -2.70 17.84 11.57
C GLU A 163 -3.85 16.82 11.45
N GLN A 164 -3.55 15.59 11.05
CA GLN A 164 -4.50 14.48 11.02
C GLN A 164 -5.02 14.13 12.44
N MET A 165 -4.13 14.01 13.44
CA MET A 165 -4.52 13.81 14.84
C MET A 165 -5.38 14.95 15.36
N SER A 166 -5.07 16.21 15.01
CA SER A 166 -5.89 17.37 15.34
C SER A 166 -7.29 17.31 14.68
N SER A 167 -7.41 16.78 13.46
CA SER A 167 -8.73 16.54 12.84
C SER A 167 -9.56 15.52 13.66
N TYR A 168 -8.92 14.45 14.15
CA TYR A 168 -9.54 13.45 15.01
C TYR A 168 -9.89 13.99 16.40
N GLN A 169 -9.06 14.85 17.01
CA GLN A 169 -9.42 15.56 18.25
C GLN A 169 -10.67 16.44 18.13
N ASN A 170 -10.95 16.93 16.92
CA ASN A 170 -12.14 17.71 16.59
C ASN A 170 -13.33 16.83 16.14
N GLY A 171 -13.18 15.50 16.21
CA GLY A 171 -14.21 14.53 15.82
C GLY A 171 -14.52 14.56 14.33
N LYS A 172 -13.53 14.73 13.44
CA LYS A 172 -13.74 14.84 12.00
C LYS A 172 -12.80 13.94 11.21
N LEU A 173 -13.22 13.57 10.00
CA LEU A 173 -12.31 13.19 8.92
C LEU A 173 -11.82 14.44 8.17
N PRO A 174 -10.62 14.40 7.56
CA PRO A 174 -10.24 15.29 6.46
C PRO A 174 -11.29 15.34 5.35
N ALA A 175 -11.42 16.49 4.68
CA ALA A 175 -12.53 16.79 3.79
C ALA A 175 -12.56 15.85 2.58
N GLU A 176 -11.38 15.56 2.03
CA GLU A 176 -11.11 14.72 0.87
C GLU A 176 -11.72 13.33 1.03
N TYR A 177 -11.60 12.73 2.22
CA TYR A 177 -12.22 11.45 2.53
C TYR A 177 -13.75 11.56 2.58
N THR A 178 -14.30 12.62 3.19
CA THR A 178 -15.77 12.82 3.22
C THR A 178 -16.35 13.05 1.82
N GLU A 179 -15.60 13.70 0.92
CA GLU A 179 -16.01 13.90 -0.46
C GLU A 179 -15.88 12.64 -1.30
N MET A 180 -14.81 11.86 -1.13
CA MET A 180 -14.65 10.53 -1.75
C MET A 180 -15.79 9.58 -1.33
N LEU A 181 -16.07 9.48 -0.03
CA LEU A 181 -17.15 8.67 0.53
C LEU A 181 -18.51 9.10 -0.03
N ALA A 182 -18.78 10.41 -0.07
CA ALA A 182 -20.02 10.93 -0.65
C ALA A 182 -20.13 10.64 -2.15
N PHE A 183 -19.03 10.78 -2.90
CA PHE A 183 -18.98 10.51 -4.35
C PHE A 183 -19.32 9.05 -4.69
N LEU A 184 -18.82 8.10 -3.88
CA LEU A 184 -19.11 6.67 -4.00
C LEU A 184 -20.59 6.37 -3.69
N VAL A 185 -21.10 6.85 -2.54
CA VAL A 185 -22.49 6.62 -2.13
C VAL A 185 -23.49 7.30 -3.07
N GLU A 186 -23.16 8.47 -3.64
CA GLU A 186 -23.96 9.16 -4.66
C GLU A 186 -24.23 8.26 -5.89
N ALA A 187 -23.30 7.35 -6.25
CA ALA A 187 -23.43 6.44 -7.40
C ALA A 187 -24.29 5.19 -7.14
N ILE A 188 -24.48 4.76 -5.89
CA ILE A 188 -25.29 3.58 -5.55
C ILE A 188 -26.78 3.88 -5.87
N PRO A 189 -27.52 3.01 -6.58
CA PRO A 189 -28.94 3.22 -6.88
C PRO A 189 -29.80 3.47 -5.63
N ASP A 190 -30.74 4.40 -5.71
CA ASP A 190 -31.58 4.79 -4.55
C ASP A 190 -32.44 3.61 -4.03
N GLU A 191 -32.76 2.65 -4.88
CA GLU A 191 -33.46 1.40 -4.55
C GLU A 191 -32.66 0.40 -3.70
N CYS A 192 -31.33 0.57 -3.60
CA CYS A 192 -30.50 -0.17 -2.65
C CYS A 192 -30.71 0.30 -1.19
N PHE A 193 -31.33 1.46 -0.97
CA PHE A 193 -31.47 2.06 0.36
C PHE A 193 -32.92 1.98 0.86
N SER A 194 -33.11 1.53 2.10
CA SER A 194 -34.41 1.50 2.77
C SER A 194 -34.37 2.18 4.14
N LEU A 195 -35.51 2.76 4.52
CA LEU A 195 -35.70 3.48 5.78
C LEU A 195 -36.88 2.86 6.54
N SER A 196 -36.59 2.36 7.74
CA SER A 196 -37.59 1.99 8.74
C SER A 196 -37.74 3.09 9.79
N THR A 197 -38.64 2.93 10.75
CA THR A 197 -38.84 3.90 11.85
C THR A 197 -37.65 4.04 12.81
N SER A 198 -36.65 3.15 12.73
CA SER A 198 -35.55 3.07 13.72
C SER A 198 -34.20 2.62 13.14
N LYS A 199 -34.11 2.39 11.83
CA LYS A 199 -32.93 1.84 11.16
C LYS A 199 -32.92 2.23 9.68
N VAL A 200 -31.75 2.59 9.16
CA VAL A 200 -31.45 2.67 7.73
C VAL A 200 -30.68 1.42 7.34
N THR A 201 -31.02 0.85 6.18
CA THR A 201 -30.32 -0.29 5.56
C THR A 201 -29.94 0.10 4.14
N MET A 202 -28.68 -0.11 3.75
CA MET A 202 -28.24 -0.19 2.37
C MET A 202 -27.88 -1.65 2.08
N GLN A 203 -28.44 -2.21 1.01
CA GLN A 203 -28.13 -3.56 0.56
C GLN A 203 -27.82 -3.53 -0.94
N LEU A 204 -26.71 -4.16 -1.33
CA LEU A 204 -26.27 -4.29 -2.72
C LEU A 204 -26.38 -5.75 -3.16
N ASP A 205 -27.07 -6.00 -4.27
CA ASP A 205 -27.11 -7.31 -4.94
C ASP A 205 -26.25 -7.31 -6.20
N GLN A 206 -26.18 -8.46 -6.90
CA GLN A 206 -25.38 -8.63 -8.12
C GLN A 206 -25.73 -7.66 -9.26
N ASP A 207 -27.02 -7.40 -9.51
CA ASP A 207 -27.47 -6.48 -10.58
C ASP A 207 -27.29 -5.02 -10.14
N ASN A 208 -27.44 -4.73 -8.85
CA ASN A 208 -27.22 -3.41 -8.28
C ASN A 208 -25.73 -3.04 -8.14
N LEU A 209 -24.83 -4.01 -7.94
CA LEU A 209 -23.38 -3.82 -8.08
C LEU A 209 -23.02 -3.39 -9.52
N VAL A 210 -23.57 -4.07 -10.52
CA VAL A 210 -23.41 -3.69 -11.94
C VAL A 210 -23.93 -2.26 -12.18
N ASN A 211 -25.13 -1.93 -11.70
CA ASN A 211 -25.70 -0.59 -11.82
C ASN A 211 -24.83 0.48 -11.13
N THR A 212 -24.30 0.18 -9.94
CA THR A 212 -23.40 1.07 -9.18
C THR A 212 -22.11 1.35 -9.94
N ILE A 213 -21.49 0.33 -10.56
CA ILE A 213 -20.26 0.50 -11.34
C ILE A 213 -20.52 1.32 -12.62
N VAL A 214 -21.65 1.09 -13.31
CA VAL A 214 -22.08 1.91 -14.46
C VAL A 214 -22.25 3.38 -14.04
N ASN A 215 -22.97 3.62 -12.94
CA ASN A 215 -23.20 4.96 -12.40
C ASN A 215 -21.87 5.63 -12.00
N LEU A 216 -21.00 4.93 -11.28
CA LEU A 216 -19.73 5.46 -10.79
C LEU A 216 -18.80 5.86 -11.94
N LEU A 217 -18.63 4.99 -12.94
CA LEU A 217 -17.79 5.31 -14.11
C LEU A 217 -18.37 6.49 -14.91
N THR A 218 -19.70 6.57 -15.06
CA THR A 218 -20.38 7.71 -15.70
C THR A 218 -20.22 9.00 -14.88
N LYS A 219 -20.20 8.89 -13.55
CA LYS A 219 -19.95 10.01 -12.63
C LYS A 219 -18.50 10.50 -12.75
N MET A 220 -17.53 9.58 -12.85
CA MET A 220 -16.11 9.90 -13.03
C MET A 220 -15.81 10.62 -14.35
N THR A 221 -16.54 10.32 -15.44
CA THR A 221 -16.40 11.08 -16.70
C THR A 221 -17.05 12.47 -16.64
N ASN A 222 -18.14 12.62 -15.88
CA ASN A 222 -18.93 13.85 -15.83
C ASN A 222 -18.47 14.86 -14.77
N GLU A 223 -17.89 14.37 -13.66
CA GLU A 223 -17.34 15.16 -12.54
C GLU A 223 -15.80 15.04 -12.50
N SER A 224 -15.15 14.91 -13.66
CA SER A 224 -13.72 14.53 -13.74
C SER A 224 -12.76 15.48 -13.03
N GLU A 225 -13.03 16.78 -13.03
CA GLU A 225 -12.28 17.80 -12.28
C GLU A 225 -12.31 17.53 -10.77
N LYS A 226 -13.49 17.22 -10.23
CA LYS A 226 -13.69 16.88 -8.80
C LYS A 226 -13.06 15.55 -8.42
N VAL A 227 -13.10 14.54 -9.30
CA VAL A 227 -12.39 13.28 -9.05
C VAL A 227 -10.88 13.50 -9.03
N ALA A 228 -10.35 14.30 -9.95
CA ALA A 228 -8.94 14.65 -9.98
C ALA A 228 -8.52 15.47 -8.75
N GLU A 229 -9.36 16.41 -8.30
CA GLU A 229 -9.16 17.16 -7.06
C GLU A 229 -9.10 16.25 -5.84
N ILE A 230 -10.08 15.35 -5.65
CA ILE A 230 -10.09 14.36 -4.56
C ILE A 230 -8.84 13.47 -4.61
N MET A 231 -8.51 12.91 -5.78
CA MET A 231 -7.35 12.01 -5.93
C MET A 231 -6.02 12.70 -5.65
N VAL A 232 -5.82 13.92 -6.16
CA VAL A 232 -4.57 14.67 -5.96
C VAL A 232 -4.48 15.22 -4.55
N ASN A 233 -5.53 15.88 -4.01
CA ASN A 233 -5.48 16.47 -2.68
C ASN A 233 -5.14 15.41 -1.61
N THR A 234 -5.74 14.21 -1.71
CA THR A 234 -5.48 13.05 -0.81
C THR A 234 -4.01 12.58 -0.83
N ASN A 235 -3.25 12.86 -1.89
CA ASN A 235 -1.89 12.35 -2.09
C ASN A 235 -0.87 13.44 -2.49
N THR A 236 -1.19 14.73 -2.27
CA THR A 236 -0.48 15.89 -2.86
C THR A 236 1.04 15.77 -2.74
N TYR A 237 1.52 15.52 -1.52
CA TYR A 237 2.94 15.41 -1.20
C TYR A 237 3.64 14.25 -1.92
N SER A 238 2.98 13.09 -2.08
CA SER A 238 3.55 11.92 -2.77
C SER A 238 3.93 12.26 -4.21
N TYR A 239 3.17 13.16 -4.85
CA TYR A 239 3.48 13.65 -6.18
C TYR A 239 4.52 14.79 -6.18
N GLU A 240 4.52 15.66 -5.17
CA GLU A 240 5.57 16.68 -5.01
C GLU A 240 6.96 16.03 -4.85
N GLN A 241 7.07 14.88 -4.18
CA GLN A 241 8.30 14.07 -4.14
C GLN A 241 8.71 13.48 -5.50
N MET A 242 7.74 13.19 -6.36
CA MET A 242 7.99 12.79 -7.75
C MET A 242 8.36 14.00 -8.64
N GLY A 243 8.41 15.21 -8.08
CA GLY A 243 8.71 16.45 -8.81
C GLY A 243 7.58 16.93 -9.71
N MET A 244 6.34 16.48 -9.47
CA MET A 244 5.16 16.76 -10.29
C MET A 244 4.34 17.91 -9.71
N ASP A 245 3.83 18.82 -10.55
CA ASP A 245 2.95 19.93 -10.14
C ASP A 245 1.52 19.42 -9.84
N PRO A 246 0.99 19.56 -8.61
CA PRO A 246 -0.39 19.22 -8.25
C PRO A 246 -1.45 19.79 -9.22
N GLU A 247 -1.27 21.01 -9.70
CA GLU A 247 -2.21 21.70 -10.59
C GLU A 247 -2.04 21.32 -12.08
N GLU A 248 -0.95 20.64 -12.43
CA GLU A 248 -0.79 19.95 -13.71
C GLU A 248 -1.45 18.57 -13.66
N MET A 249 -1.19 17.76 -12.62
CA MET A 249 -1.78 16.42 -12.50
C MET A 249 -3.30 16.44 -12.34
N LYS A 250 -3.87 17.40 -11.58
CA LYS A 250 -5.34 17.58 -11.54
C LYS A 250 -5.92 17.75 -12.94
N ARG A 251 -5.21 18.49 -13.80
CA ARG A 251 -5.60 18.77 -15.19
C ARG A 251 -5.45 17.54 -16.09
N GLU A 252 -4.34 16.80 -15.97
CA GLU A 252 -4.11 15.57 -16.72
C GLU A 252 -5.09 14.46 -16.34
N ILE A 253 -5.32 14.24 -15.04
CA ILE A 253 -6.28 13.24 -14.53
C ILE A 253 -7.70 13.63 -14.96
N ALA A 254 -8.10 14.90 -14.80
CA ALA A 254 -9.43 15.36 -15.23
C ALA A 254 -9.65 15.23 -16.74
N ALA A 255 -8.62 15.49 -17.56
CA ALA A 255 -8.68 15.32 -19.01
C ALA A 255 -8.72 13.84 -19.41
N GLY A 256 -7.91 12.99 -18.76
CA GLY A 256 -7.91 11.54 -18.97
C GLY A 256 -9.26 10.92 -18.65
N LEU A 257 -9.82 11.24 -17.47
CA LEU A 257 -11.15 10.81 -17.05
C LEU A 257 -12.26 11.33 -17.97
N ALA A 258 -12.24 12.61 -18.37
CA ALA A 258 -13.22 13.15 -19.34
C ALA A 258 -13.14 12.49 -20.73
N SER A 259 -11.98 11.93 -21.09
CA SER A 259 -11.78 11.19 -22.35
C SER A 259 -12.15 9.70 -22.28
N MET A 260 -12.45 9.17 -21.08
CA MET A 260 -12.68 7.75 -20.88
C MET A 260 -14.01 7.28 -21.49
N THR A 261 -13.95 6.29 -22.37
CA THR A 261 -15.15 5.56 -22.83
C THR A 261 -15.69 4.68 -21.70
N VAL A 262 -16.82 5.07 -21.10
CA VAL A 262 -17.56 4.23 -20.15
C VAL A 262 -17.99 2.92 -20.84
N PRO A 263 -17.64 1.73 -20.30
CA PRO A 263 -18.09 0.45 -20.84
C PRO A 263 -19.62 0.29 -20.73
N THR A 264 -20.23 -0.54 -21.59
CA THR A 264 -21.68 -0.78 -21.51
C THR A 264 -22.06 -1.61 -20.26
N ARG A 265 -23.35 -1.61 -19.88
CA ARG A 265 -23.83 -2.45 -18.77
C ARG A 265 -23.50 -3.92 -19.00
N GLU A 266 -23.61 -4.39 -20.24
CA GLU A 266 -23.30 -5.76 -20.66
C GLU A 266 -21.79 -6.06 -20.57
N GLU A 267 -20.92 -5.11 -20.92
CA GLU A 267 -19.47 -5.26 -20.71
C GLU A 267 -19.13 -5.35 -19.22
N ILE A 268 -19.74 -4.51 -18.37
CA ILE A 268 -19.51 -4.52 -16.92
C ILE A 268 -20.05 -5.82 -16.32
N GLN A 269 -21.28 -6.21 -16.67
CA GLN A 269 -21.89 -7.48 -16.23
C GLN A 269 -21.08 -8.71 -16.65
N ALA A 270 -20.42 -8.68 -17.82
CA ALA A 270 -19.51 -9.74 -18.22
C ALA A 270 -18.26 -9.82 -17.32
N VAL A 271 -17.66 -8.69 -16.92
CA VAL A 271 -16.49 -8.69 -16.03
C VAL A 271 -16.86 -8.98 -14.57
N THR A 272 -17.99 -8.46 -14.08
CA THR A 272 -18.47 -8.73 -12.71
C THR A 272 -19.08 -10.12 -12.55
N SER A 273 -19.35 -10.86 -13.63
CA SER A 273 -19.78 -12.28 -13.54
C SER A 273 -18.74 -13.21 -12.88
N LEU A 274 -17.51 -12.72 -12.66
CA LEU A 274 -16.45 -13.39 -11.91
C LEU A 274 -16.58 -13.22 -10.39
N ILE A 275 -17.50 -12.39 -9.92
CA ILE A 275 -17.75 -12.02 -8.52
C ILE A 275 -19.18 -12.44 -8.18
N GLU A 276 -19.40 -13.02 -7.01
CA GLU A 276 -20.71 -13.43 -6.49
C GLU A 276 -21.00 -12.68 -5.19
N VAL A 277 -22.00 -11.79 -5.19
CA VAL A 277 -22.41 -11.05 -3.99
C VAL A 277 -23.31 -11.94 -3.13
N ASN A 278 -22.75 -12.55 -2.08
CA ASN A 278 -23.48 -13.38 -1.12
C ASN A 278 -24.20 -12.51 -0.07
N ASP A 279 -23.49 -11.52 0.46
CA ASP A 279 -24.04 -10.42 1.27
C ASP A 279 -23.26 -9.12 1.00
N PHE A 280 -23.95 -7.99 0.99
CA PHE A 280 -23.34 -6.66 1.00
C PHE A 280 -24.36 -5.72 1.65
N THR A 281 -24.43 -5.79 2.98
CA THR A 281 -25.44 -5.11 3.79
C THR A 281 -24.77 -4.19 4.80
N PHE A 282 -25.06 -2.90 4.72
CA PHE A 282 -24.72 -1.91 5.73
C PHE A 282 -26.01 -1.45 6.42
N GLU A 283 -26.05 -1.51 7.75
CA GLU A 283 -27.17 -1.01 8.53
C GLU A 283 -26.70 -0.10 9.66
N TYR A 284 -27.52 0.89 10.04
CA TYR A 284 -27.33 1.58 11.31
C TYR A 284 -28.66 2.02 11.92
N SER A 285 -28.71 1.98 13.24
CA SER A 285 -29.86 2.44 14.00
C SER A 285 -29.95 3.96 14.02
N LEU A 286 -31.19 4.46 13.92
CA LEU A 286 -31.55 5.85 14.20
C LEU A 286 -31.81 6.10 15.70
N ILE A 287 -31.68 5.06 16.54
CA ILE A 287 -31.77 5.16 18.00
C ILE A 287 -30.37 5.44 18.55
N PRO A 288 -30.18 6.47 19.41
CA PRO A 288 -28.87 6.74 20.02
C PRO A 288 -28.33 5.54 20.79
N GLY A 289 -27.23 4.97 20.31
CA GLY A 289 -26.58 3.79 20.86
C GLY A 289 -27.12 2.44 20.37
N GLY A 290 -28.00 2.43 19.36
CA GLY A 290 -28.34 1.20 18.62
C GLY A 290 -27.22 0.79 17.66
N SER A 291 -27.28 -0.46 17.17
CA SER A 291 -26.18 -1.06 16.41
C SER A 291 -25.89 -0.37 15.07
N LYS A 292 -24.63 -0.51 14.63
CA LYS A 292 -24.10 -0.19 13.31
C LYS A 292 -23.44 -1.47 12.79
N THR A 293 -23.90 -2.01 11.66
CA THR A 293 -23.40 -3.26 11.10
C THR A 293 -22.94 -3.10 9.65
N LEU A 294 -21.89 -3.85 9.31
CA LEU A 294 -21.46 -4.09 7.93
C LEU A 294 -21.21 -5.58 7.77
N ASN A 295 -21.92 -6.19 6.82
CA ASN A 295 -21.59 -7.51 6.29
C ASN A 295 -21.20 -7.36 4.82
N VAL A 296 -20.05 -7.89 4.46
CA VAL A 296 -19.63 -8.10 3.07
C VAL A 296 -19.22 -9.56 2.96
N ASP A 297 -19.80 -10.29 2.01
CA ASP A 297 -19.42 -11.63 1.62
C ASP A 297 -19.44 -11.67 0.09
N LEU A 298 -18.24 -11.64 -0.50
CA LEU A 298 -18.02 -11.63 -1.94
C LEU A 298 -17.25 -12.88 -2.35
N GLY A 299 -17.93 -13.84 -2.96
CA GLY A 299 -17.26 -14.93 -3.67
C GLY A 299 -16.61 -14.45 -4.96
N PHE A 300 -15.58 -15.16 -5.44
CA PHE A 300 -15.07 -14.98 -6.80
C PHE A 300 -14.65 -16.31 -7.44
N LYS A 301 -14.80 -16.41 -8.77
CA LYS A 301 -14.50 -17.63 -9.53
C LYS A 301 -14.07 -17.34 -10.96
N ALA A 302 -12.97 -17.94 -11.40
CA ALA A 302 -12.53 -17.90 -12.79
C ALA A 302 -13.45 -18.79 -13.67
N PRO A 303 -13.74 -18.43 -14.95
CA PRO A 303 -14.71 -19.15 -15.78
C PRO A 303 -14.29 -20.58 -16.15
N ASP A 304 -12.99 -20.88 -16.07
CA ASP A 304 -12.38 -22.19 -16.29
C ASP A 304 -12.23 -23.02 -15.00
N GLY A 305 -12.57 -22.45 -13.84
CA GLY A 305 -12.37 -23.06 -12.53
C GLY A 305 -10.90 -23.15 -12.09
N SER A 306 -9.98 -22.41 -12.72
CA SER A 306 -8.56 -22.41 -12.35
C SER A 306 -8.27 -21.74 -11.00
N VAL A 307 -9.09 -20.76 -10.62
CA VAL A 307 -9.01 -19.98 -9.39
C VAL A 307 -10.41 -19.72 -8.85
N GLU A 308 -10.55 -19.79 -7.53
CA GLU A 308 -11.75 -19.36 -6.78
C GLU A 308 -11.35 -18.77 -5.43
N GLY A 309 -12.30 -18.18 -4.70
CA GLY A 309 -12.08 -17.65 -3.37
C GLY A 309 -13.23 -16.80 -2.84
N ALA A 310 -13.00 -16.13 -1.72
CA ALA A 310 -13.98 -15.25 -1.07
C ALA A 310 -13.30 -14.11 -0.30
N LEU A 311 -14.03 -13.00 -0.12
CA LEU A 311 -13.71 -11.90 0.79
C LEU A 311 -14.88 -11.69 1.74
N GLY A 312 -14.67 -11.93 3.03
CA GLY A 312 -15.62 -11.67 4.10
C GLY A 312 -15.17 -10.48 4.96
N ILE A 313 -16.05 -9.52 5.20
CA ILE A 313 -15.85 -8.45 6.19
C ILE A 313 -17.08 -8.38 7.09
N GLY A 314 -16.85 -8.42 8.39
CA GLY A 314 -17.87 -8.19 9.41
C GLY A 314 -17.50 -6.98 10.27
N VAL A 315 -18.48 -6.14 10.55
CA VAL A 315 -18.41 -5.11 11.59
C VAL A 315 -19.75 -5.12 12.33
N ASP A 316 -19.73 -5.19 13.65
CA ASP A 316 -20.89 -4.87 14.50
C ASP A 316 -20.42 -3.97 15.63
N VAL A 317 -21.10 -2.85 15.86
CA VAL A 317 -20.80 -1.90 16.94
C VAL A 317 -22.10 -1.43 17.57
N ALA A 318 -22.25 -1.65 18.87
CA ALA A 318 -23.43 -1.28 19.64
C ALA A 318 -23.05 -0.46 20.88
N GLY A 319 -23.97 0.37 21.36
CA GLY A 319 -23.69 1.34 22.42
C GLY A 319 -23.28 2.71 21.90
N LYS A 320 -22.88 3.57 22.83
CA LYS A 320 -22.70 5.03 22.65
C LYS A 320 -21.22 5.41 22.70
N SER A 321 -20.93 6.65 22.31
CA SER A 321 -19.59 7.26 22.40
C SER A 321 -19.01 7.39 23.82
N ASP A 322 -19.80 7.16 24.88
CA ASP A 322 -19.34 7.06 26.28
C ASP A 322 -19.25 5.61 26.79
N ASN A 323 -19.87 4.64 26.10
CA ASN A 323 -19.88 3.22 26.45
C ASN A 323 -20.37 2.38 25.24
N LEU A 324 -19.44 1.73 24.51
CA LEU A 324 -19.74 0.86 23.37
C LEU A 324 -18.93 -0.44 23.40
N GLU A 325 -19.45 -1.43 22.68
CA GLU A 325 -18.83 -2.74 22.44
C GLU A 325 -18.98 -3.08 20.95
N GLY A 326 -18.08 -3.89 20.41
CA GLY A 326 -18.17 -4.29 19.01
C GLY A 326 -17.17 -5.36 18.60
N SER A 327 -17.21 -5.70 17.31
CA SER A 327 -16.27 -6.61 16.68
C SER A 327 -15.93 -6.19 15.25
N TYR A 328 -14.75 -6.60 14.81
CA TYR A 328 -14.28 -6.55 13.43
C TYR A 328 -13.91 -7.97 13.00
N ARG A 329 -14.25 -8.32 11.76
CA ARG A 329 -13.78 -9.55 11.11
C ARG A 329 -13.32 -9.24 9.69
N LEU A 330 -12.18 -9.80 9.29
CA LEU A 330 -11.68 -9.80 7.92
C LEU A 330 -11.23 -11.23 7.57
N ALA A 331 -11.91 -11.84 6.61
CA ALA A 331 -11.60 -13.17 6.10
C ALA A 331 -11.29 -13.10 4.61
N GLY A 332 -10.21 -13.75 4.18
CA GLY A 332 -9.80 -13.85 2.78
C GLY A 332 -9.48 -15.29 2.44
N GLN A 333 -10.18 -15.84 1.44
CA GLN A 333 -9.92 -17.17 0.88
C GLN A 333 -9.48 -17.03 -0.57
N PHE A 334 -8.43 -17.75 -0.94
CA PHE A 334 -7.95 -17.86 -2.32
C PHE A 334 -7.50 -19.29 -2.58
N ASN A 335 -7.99 -19.89 -3.66
CA ASN A 335 -7.71 -21.27 -4.03
C ASN A 335 -7.35 -21.34 -5.52
N ALA A 336 -6.06 -21.50 -5.84
CA ALA A 336 -5.60 -21.84 -7.18
C ALA A 336 -5.49 -23.38 -7.33
N ALA A 337 -6.15 -23.93 -8.35
CA ALA A 337 -6.22 -25.37 -8.58
C ALA A 337 -4.84 -26.02 -8.86
N ASN A 338 -3.90 -25.26 -9.41
CA ASN A 338 -2.50 -25.66 -9.63
C ASN A 338 -1.56 -24.57 -9.06
N GLY A 339 -1.72 -24.25 -7.78
CA GLY A 339 -0.98 -23.19 -7.10
C GLY A 339 -1.31 -23.10 -5.61
N PRO A 340 -1.15 -21.93 -4.98
CA PRO A 340 -1.42 -21.78 -3.56
C PRO A 340 -2.94 -21.79 -3.27
N GLN A 341 -3.30 -22.49 -2.19
CA GLN A 341 -4.44 -22.17 -1.35
C GLN A 341 -3.95 -21.27 -0.20
N VAL A 342 -4.67 -20.18 0.06
CA VAL A 342 -4.44 -19.23 1.14
C VAL A 342 -5.77 -18.97 1.84
N ASP A 343 -5.82 -19.23 3.14
CA ASP A 343 -6.94 -18.90 4.01
C ASP A 343 -6.43 -17.95 5.10
N VAL A 344 -6.98 -16.74 5.17
CA VAL A 344 -6.71 -15.73 6.20
C VAL A 344 -8.01 -15.45 6.94
N ASP A 345 -7.97 -15.41 8.26
CA ASP A 345 -9.09 -15.02 9.10
C ASP A 345 -8.56 -14.18 10.28
N TYR A 346 -9.05 -12.94 10.37
CA TYR A 346 -8.79 -12.01 11.47
C TYR A 346 -10.11 -11.71 12.15
N GLU A 347 -10.16 -11.89 13.47
CA GLU A 347 -11.30 -11.52 14.32
C GLU A 347 -10.79 -10.68 15.49
N SER A 348 -11.49 -9.59 15.79
CA SER A 348 -11.21 -8.70 16.90
C SER A 348 -12.51 -8.33 17.61
N GLN A 349 -12.50 -8.37 18.94
CA GLN A 349 -13.56 -7.87 19.81
C GLN A 349 -13.00 -6.69 20.60
N PHE A 350 -13.81 -5.65 20.81
CA PHE A 350 -13.36 -4.44 21.50
C PHE A 350 -14.44 -3.84 22.39
N SER A 351 -14.01 -3.22 23.49
CA SER A 351 -14.83 -2.43 24.40
C SER A 351 -14.28 -1.02 24.54
N TYR A 352 -15.18 -0.07 24.86
CA TYR A 352 -14.84 1.34 25.00
C TYR A 352 -15.68 1.99 26.09
N THR A 353 -15.03 2.66 27.05
CA THR A 353 -15.68 3.26 28.23
C THR A 353 -15.12 4.67 28.54
N ASP A 354 -15.40 5.64 27.66
CA ASP A 354 -15.03 7.07 27.70
C ASP A 354 -13.52 7.38 27.78
N THR A 355 -12.82 6.88 28.80
CA THR A 355 -11.38 7.09 29.01
C THR A 355 -10.53 5.83 28.85
N VAL A 356 -11.14 4.67 28.61
CA VAL A 356 -10.47 3.37 28.41
C VAL A 356 -11.04 2.67 27.16
N ALA A 357 -10.18 1.99 26.41
CA ALA A 357 -10.52 1.16 25.26
C ALA A 357 -9.72 -0.14 25.32
N ASP A 358 -10.37 -1.27 25.16
CA ASP A 358 -9.78 -2.61 25.25
C ASP A 358 -10.01 -3.37 23.94
N SER A 359 -9.09 -4.25 23.53
CA SER A 359 -9.36 -5.21 22.45
C SER A 359 -8.67 -6.56 22.64
N ASP A 360 -9.38 -7.61 22.23
CA ASP A 360 -8.92 -8.99 22.12
C ASP A 360 -8.99 -9.39 20.64
N SER A 361 -7.86 -9.75 20.04
CA SER A 361 -7.72 -9.99 18.60
C SER A 361 -7.01 -11.29 18.29
N THR A 362 -7.39 -11.95 17.19
CA THR A 362 -6.77 -13.18 16.70
C THR A 362 -6.52 -13.10 15.19
N VAL A 363 -5.44 -13.74 14.73
CA VAL A 363 -5.16 -13.95 13.31
C VAL A 363 -4.87 -15.42 13.08
N ASN A 364 -5.53 -16.01 12.10
CA ASN A 364 -5.21 -17.33 11.57
C ASN A 364 -4.82 -17.19 10.10
N VAL A 365 -3.68 -17.77 9.71
CA VAL A 365 -3.27 -17.87 8.31
C VAL A 365 -2.86 -19.30 8.00
N ASN A 366 -3.55 -19.92 7.04
CA ASN A 366 -3.13 -21.18 6.44
C ASN A 366 -2.67 -20.94 4.99
N VAL A 367 -1.54 -21.52 4.61
CA VAL A 367 -1.06 -21.53 3.23
C VAL A 367 -0.62 -22.94 2.87
N LYS A 368 -1.11 -23.45 1.75
CA LYS A 368 -0.80 -24.78 1.21
C LYS A 368 -0.52 -24.64 -0.29
N ASP A 369 0.46 -25.36 -0.81
CA ASP A 369 0.56 -25.56 -2.26
C ASP A 369 -0.29 -26.76 -2.68
N ASN A 370 -1.28 -26.55 -3.56
CA ASN A 370 -2.11 -27.63 -4.10
C ASN A 370 -1.34 -28.54 -5.08
N THR A 371 -0.23 -28.07 -5.65
CA THR A 371 0.58 -28.81 -6.62
C THR A 371 1.39 -29.94 -5.95
N THR A 372 1.93 -29.68 -4.76
CA THR A 372 2.70 -30.65 -3.95
C THR A 372 1.93 -31.18 -2.73
N GLU A 373 0.71 -30.71 -2.51
CA GLU A 373 -0.11 -30.86 -1.29
C GLU A 373 0.57 -30.37 0.01
N LYS A 374 1.72 -29.69 -0.07
CA LYS A 374 2.53 -29.34 1.10
C LYS A 374 1.96 -28.13 1.85
N LEU A 375 1.87 -28.24 3.18
CA LEU A 375 1.64 -27.10 4.07
C LEU A 375 2.85 -26.15 3.99
N MET A 376 2.60 -24.91 3.60
CA MET A 376 3.61 -23.86 3.51
C MET A 376 3.68 -23.06 4.82
N LEU A 377 2.52 -22.74 5.40
CA LEU A 377 2.37 -22.05 6.68
C LEU A 377 1.07 -22.48 7.38
N ASP A 378 1.15 -22.76 8.68
CA ASP A 378 0.05 -22.57 9.63
C ASP A 378 0.51 -21.57 10.69
N LEU A 379 -0.13 -20.42 10.75
CA LEU A 379 0.14 -19.33 11.67
C LEU A 379 -1.11 -19.06 12.51
N GLY A 380 -0.93 -19.03 13.83
CA GLY A 380 -1.90 -18.52 14.78
C GLY A 380 -1.28 -17.40 15.59
N LEU A 381 -1.91 -16.23 15.59
CA LEU A 381 -1.58 -15.09 16.46
C LEU A 381 -2.76 -14.81 17.39
N VAL A 382 -2.47 -14.40 18.63
CA VAL A 382 -3.43 -13.73 19.52
C VAL A 382 -2.80 -12.44 20.03
N SER A 383 -3.62 -11.44 20.31
CA SER A 383 -3.17 -10.14 20.82
C SER A 383 -4.25 -9.53 21.73
N ASP A 384 -3.84 -9.11 22.91
CA ASP A 384 -4.64 -8.33 23.86
C ASP A 384 -4.08 -6.90 23.94
N SER A 385 -4.95 -5.90 24.13
CA SER A 385 -4.53 -4.52 24.34
C SER A 385 -5.49 -3.72 25.21
N VAL A 386 -4.94 -2.81 26.02
CA VAL A 386 -5.68 -1.82 26.81
C VAL A 386 -5.07 -0.45 26.58
N SER A 387 -5.89 0.53 26.20
CA SER A 387 -5.51 1.93 25.97
C SER A 387 -6.31 2.86 26.86
N GLU A 388 -5.66 3.87 27.45
CA GLU A 388 -6.29 4.84 28.36
C GLU A 388 -5.83 6.29 28.13
N ILE A 389 -6.70 7.24 28.51
CA ILE A 389 -6.42 8.68 28.50
C ILE A 389 -5.61 9.08 29.75
N ASN A 390 -4.29 8.91 29.70
CA ASN A 390 -3.39 9.25 30.80
C ASN A 390 -2.89 10.71 30.72
N THR A 391 -3.68 11.66 31.22
CA THR A 391 -3.27 13.08 31.32
C THR A 391 -2.04 13.35 32.20
N SER A 392 -1.64 12.40 33.05
CA SER A 392 -0.45 12.49 33.92
C SER A 392 0.80 11.82 33.34
N LEU A 393 0.71 11.28 32.13
CA LEU A 393 1.82 10.69 31.37
C LEU A 393 3.01 11.65 31.28
N ILE A 394 4.21 11.13 31.46
CA ILE A 394 5.46 11.78 31.09
C ILE A 394 6.05 10.95 29.95
N LEU A 395 5.86 11.41 28.72
CA LEU A 395 6.49 10.83 27.54
C LEU A 395 7.89 11.42 27.45
N ASP A 396 8.90 10.57 27.66
CA ASP A 396 10.33 10.92 27.64
C ASP A 396 10.91 10.60 26.25
N VAL A 397 11.36 11.62 25.53
CA VAL A 397 11.97 11.53 24.19
C VAL A 397 13.47 11.84 24.31
N PRO A 398 14.37 11.02 23.73
CA PRO A 398 15.81 11.23 23.87
C PRO A 398 16.27 12.55 23.23
N GLU A 399 17.03 13.35 23.99
CA GLU A 399 17.74 14.51 23.44
C GLU A 399 18.83 14.03 22.47
N LEU A 400 18.67 14.36 21.19
CA LEU A 400 19.59 13.99 20.12
C LEU A 400 20.83 14.90 20.14
N THR A 401 22.00 14.27 20.28
CA THR A 401 23.31 14.92 20.32
C THR A 401 24.30 14.20 19.40
N ALA A 402 25.40 14.86 19.05
CA ALA A 402 26.45 14.27 18.21
C ALA A 402 27.20 13.09 18.89
N ASP A 403 27.06 12.90 20.21
CA ASP A 403 27.70 11.81 20.95
C ASP A 403 26.79 10.58 21.12
N ASN A 404 25.46 10.74 21.03
CA ASN A 404 24.47 9.67 21.25
C ASN A 404 23.57 9.36 20.05
N SER A 405 23.67 10.12 18.95
CA SER A 405 22.78 9.98 17.79
C SER A 405 23.43 10.30 16.44
N ALA A 406 22.87 9.76 15.36
CA ALA A 406 23.22 10.12 13.99
C ALA A 406 22.03 9.96 13.03
N ASP A 407 22.11 10.60 11.87
CA ASP A 407 21.11 10.47 10.80
C ASP A 407 21.28 9.15 10.05
N ILE A 408 20.17 8.44 9.84
CA ILE A 408 20.12 7.15 9.15
C ILE A 408 20.61 7.28 7.70
N THR A 409 20.39 8.42 7.05
CA THR A 409 20.84 8.66 5.67
C THR A 409 22.36 8.84 5.54
N GLU A 410 23.05 9.22 6.61
CA GLU A 410 24.51 9.28 6.67
C GLU A 410 25.13 7.90 6.99
N LEU A 411 24.49 7.11 7.86
CA LEU A 411 24.96 5.78 8.26
C LEU A 411 24.66 4.69 7.22
N ILE A 412 23.42 4.65 6.74
CA ILE A 412 22.91 3.63 5.82
C ILE A 412 22.64 4.33 4.48
N PRO A 413 23.63 4.39 3.57
CA PRO A 413 23.46 5.07 2.29
C PRO A 413 22.39 4.35 1.46
N THR A 414 21.22 4.96 1.36
CA THR A 414 20.12 4.42 0.56
C THR A 414 20.56 4.35 -0.91
N THR A 415 20.47 3.15 -1.50
CA THR A 415 20.69 2.96 -2.94
C THR A 415 19.49 3.47 -3.72
N GLY A 416 19.28 4.80 -3.72
CA GLY A 416 18.18 5.44 -4.42
C GLY A 416 17.69 6.80 -3.87
N THR A 417 18.11 7.25 -2.69
CA THR A 417 17.51 8.46 -2.07
C THR A 417 18.55 9.44 -1.53
N SER A 418 19.14 10.22 -2.44
CA SER A 418 19.95 11.39 -2.06
C SER A 418 19.09 12.44 -1.36
N VAL A 419 19.29 12.64 -0.06
CA VAL A 419 18.80 13.85 0.64
C VAL A 419 19.33 15.10 -0.06
N ILE A 420 18.42 15.98 -0.51
CA ILE A 420 18.77 17.17 -1.30
C ILE A 420 19.27 18.27 -0.36
N ASN A 421 20.56 18.20 -0.03
CA ASN A 421 21.28 19.35 0.50
C ASN A 421 21.41 20.38 -0.65
N VAL A 422 20.85 21.58 -0.47
CA VAL A 422 20.70 22.57 -1.55
C VAL A 422 22.00 23.33 -1.79
N GLU A 423 23.01 22.67 -2.37
CA GLU A 423 24.20 23.34 -2.91
C GLU A 423 24.64 22.76 -4.28
N GLN A 424 24.16 23.42 -5.34
CA GLN A 424 24.48 23.24 -6.76
C GLN A 424 24.02 21.92 -7.42
N ALA A 425 23.33 22.06 -8.55
CA ALA A 425 22.87 20.93 -9.33
C ALA A 425 24.05 20.17 -9.97
N ALA A 426 24.20 18.90 -9.60
CA ALA A 426 24.95 17.91 -10.36
C ALA A 426 23.95 17.09 -11.18
N GLU A 427 24.16 17.00 -12.50
CA GLU A 427 23.26 16.31 -13.42
C GLU A 427 23.13 14.80 -13.13
N PRO A 428 22.04 14.14 -13.57
CA PRO A 428 21.90 12.68 -13.48
C PRO A 428 23.15 11.96 -13.99
N LYS A 429 23.65 11.01 -13.19
CA LYS A 429 24.94 10.33 -13.43
C LYS A 429 24.82 9.28 -14.53
N ASN A 430 24.73 9.74 -15.77
CA ASN A 430 24.83 8.92 -16.96
C ASN A 430 26.23 8.27 -17.01
N PHE A 431 26.29 6.93 -16.98
CA PHE A 431 27.55 6.17 -16.93
C PHE A 431 28.23 6.18 -18.31
N ASN A 432 29.57 6.26 -18.32
CA ASN A 432 30.34 6.05 -19.55
C ASN A 432 30.28 4.56 -19.92
N LEU A 433 29.93 4.24 -21.15
CA LEU A 433 29.82 2.85 -21.60
C LEU A 433 31.17 2.31 -22.07
N VAL A 434 31.54 1.12 -21.60
CA VAL A 434 32.69 0.36 -22.08
C VAL A 434 32.23 -1.03 -22.49
N VAL A 435 32.21 -1.33 -23.79
CA VAL A 435 31.69 -2.59 -24.34
C VAL A 435 32.83 -3.39 -24.95
N ASN A 436 33.05 -4.62 -24.47
CA ASN A 436 34.17 -5.48 -24.88
C ASN A 436 35.55 -4.76 -24.83
N GLY A 437 35.73 -3.89 -23.82
CA GLY A 437 36.93 -3.06 -23.64
C GLY A 437 36.99 -1.78 -24.48
N VAL A 438 36.01 -1.53 -25.34
CA VAL A 438 35.90 -0.30 -26.16
C VAL A 438 35.03 0.73 -25.45
N ALA A 439 35.60 1.87 -25.08
CA ALA A 439 34.83 3.00 -24.58
C ALA A 439 33.99 3.63 -25.70
N LEU A 440 32.73 3.95 -25.41
CA LEU A 440 31.80 4.56 -26.37
C LEU A 440 31.63 6.06 -26.08
N GLU A 441 31.44 6.85 -27.14
CA GLU A 441 31.10 8.29 -27.05
C GLU A 441 29.70 8.52 -26.47
N THR A 442 28.86 7.48 -26.45
CA THR A 442 27.51 7.50 -25.88
C THR A 442 27.48 6.95 -24.46
N LYS A 443 26.54 7.43 -23.64
CA LYS A 443 26.39 7.05 -22.23
C LYS A 443 25.12 6.24 -21.99
N SER A 444 25.00 5.62 -20.81
CA SER A 444 23.70 5.13 -20.31
C SER A 444 22.76 6.30 -19.99
N GLY A 445 21.48 6.00 -19.87
CA GLY A 445 20.46 6.83 -19.22
C GLY A 445 19.75 6.03 -18.12
N PHE A 446 18.62 6.55 -17.64
CA PHE A 446 17.71 5.84 -16.74
C PHE A 446 16.31 5.81 -17.36
N GLY A 447 15.67 4.63 -17.31
CA GLY A 447 14.32 4.41 -17.84
C GLY A 447 13.22 5.01 -16.96
N LYS A 448 11.98 4.93 -17.43
CA LYS A 448 10.78 5.45 -16.76
C LYS A 448 10.53 4.81 -15.39
N GLN A 449 10.97 3.56 -15.20
CA GLN A 449 10.93 2.85 -13.91
C GLN A 449 12.28 2.88 -13.15
N GLY A 450 13.24 3.72 -13.55
CA GLY A 450 14.54 3.85 -12.89
C GLY A 450 15.58 2.77 -13.21
N GLU A 451 15.27 1.80 -14.08
CA GLU A 451 16.28 0.85 -14.56
C GLU A 451 17.34 1.56 -15.41
N ILE A 452 18.62 1.14 -15.33
CA ILE A 452 19.65 1.64 -16.25
C ILE A 452 19.31 1.21 -17.68
N VAL A 453 19.26 2.18 -18.60
CA VAL A 453 19.04 1.93 -20.03
C VAL A 453 20.28 2.33 -20.84
N VAL A 454 20.52 1.65 -21.95
CA VAL A 454 21.69 1.87 -22.81
C VAL A 454 21.30 2.08 -24.28
N PRO A 455 22.05 2.87 -25.08
CA PRO A 455 21.72 3.12 -26.48
C PRO A 455 21.87 1.84 -27.30
N ALA A 456 20.74 1.32 -27.78
CA ALA A 456 20.61 -0.04 -28.30
C ALA A 456 21.66 -0.35 -29.38
N ARG A 457 21.70 0.46 -30.44
CA ARG A 457 22.64 0.26 -31.55
C ARG A 457 24.10 0.28 -31.10
N ALA A 458 24.48 1.26 -30.28
CA ALA A 458 25.87 1.48 -29.89
C ALA A 458 26.43 0.35 -29.00
N VAL A 459 25.59 -0.28 -28.17
CA VAL A 459 25.98 -1.45 -27.37
C VAL A 459 25.89 -2.73 -28.21
N LEU A 460 24.76 -3.01 -28.84
CA LEU A 460 24.52 -4.29 -29.52
C LEU A 460 25.46 -4.55 -30.70
N GLU A 461 25.78 -3.53 -31.51
CA GLU A 461 26.75 -3.67 -32.61
C GLU A 461 28.17 -3.99 -32.08
N GLN A 462 28.54 -3.49 -30.90
CA GLN A 462 29.82 -3.78 -30.23
C GLN A 462 29.80 -5.13 -29.49
N LEU A 463 28.62 -5.69 -29.21
CA LEU A 463 28.41 -7.08 -28.78
C LEU A 463 28.34 -8.06 -29.97
N GLY A 464 28.39 -7.57 -31.22
CA GLY A 464 28.44 -8.38 -32.44
C GLY A 464 27.09 -8.61 -33.13
N TYR A 465 26.01 -7.94 -32.71
CA TYR A 465 24.66 -8.09 -33.28
C TYR A 465 24.35 -6.99 -34.31
N GLN A 466 23.64 -7.34 -35.38
CA GLN A 466 23.09 -6.37 -36.34
C GLN A 466 21.77 -5.78 -35.80
N VAL A 467 21.62 -4.45 -35.83
CA VAL A 467 20.44 -3.74 -35.28
C VAL A 467 19.67 -2.96 -36.34
N GLU A 468 18.55 -3.52 -36.78
CA GLU A 468 17.64 -2.89 -37.73
C GLU A 468 16.47 -2.20 -37.03
N TRP A 469 15.95 -1.14 -37.67
CA TRP A 469 14.76 -0.42 -37.22
C TRP A 469 13.63 -0.64 -38.23
N VAL A 470 12.55 -1.26 -37.79
CA VAL A 470 11.39 -1.59 -38.60
C VAL A 470 10.23 -0.68 -38.21
N GLN A 471 9.71 0.06 -39.19
CA GLN A 471 8.61 1.00 -38.93
C GLN A 471 7.29 0.24 -38.63
N PRO A 472 6.47 0.72 -37.67
CA PRO A 472 6.54 2.03 -37.05
C PRO A 472 7.39 2.11 -35.76
N ASN A 473 7.59 1.02 -35.03
CA ASN A 473 8.14 1.05 -33.66
C ASN A 473 8.98 -0.18 -33.25
N GLU A 474 9.45 -1.00 -34.20
CA GLU A 474 10.15 -2.26 -33.94
C GLU A 474 11.68 -2.14 -34.06
N ILE A 475 12.39 -2.81 -33.16
CA ILE A 475 13.85 -2.95 -33.12
C ILE A 475 14.15 -4.43 -33.36
N GLN A 476 14.79 -4.77 -34.48
CA GLN A 476 15.25 -6.14 -34.75
C GLN A 476 16.73 -6.26 -34.42
N VAL A 477 17.07 -7.26 -33.60
CA VAL A 477 18.44 -7.59 -33.20
C VAL A 477 18.76 -8.98 -33.73
N LEU A 478 19.81 -9.08 -34.54
CA LEU A 478 20.09 -10.25 -35.39
C LEU A 478 21.52 -10.76 -35.19
N SER A 479 21.67 -12.09 -35.14
CA SER A 479 22.94 -12.81 -35.22
C SER A 479 22.77 -14.09 -36.07
N ASP A 480 23.85 -14.84 -36.30
CA ASP A 480 23.80 -16.14 -36.99
C ASP A 480 22.95 -17.21 -36.25
N GLU A 481 22.65 -17.00 -34.96
CA GLU A 481 21.94 -17.97 -34.10
C GLU A 481 20.60 -17.45 -33.53
N GLN A 482 20.34 -16.14 -33.59
CA GLN A 482 19.25 -15.50 -32.84
C GLN A 482 18.60 -14.35 -33.63
N THR A 483 17.27 -14.29 -33.61
CA THR A 483 16.44 -13.16 -34.05
C THR A 483 15.61 -12.69 -32.87
N ILE A 484 15.74 -11.41 -32.50
CA ILE A 484 14.97 -10.77 -31.43
C ILE A 484 14.21 -9.58 -32.02
N SER A 485 12.91 -9.49 -31.74
CA SER A 485 12.09 -8.30 -32.04
C SER A 485 11.61 -7.66 -30.76
N LEU A 486 12.06 -6.43 -30.49
CA LEU A 486 11.58 -5.57 -29.40
C LEU A 486 10.74 -4.41 -29.97
N PHE A 487 9.90 -3.78 -29.15
CA PHE A 487 9.03 -2.69 -29.59
C PHE A 487 9.10 -1.50 -28.63
N ILE A 488 9.16 -0.27 -29.17
CA ILE A 488 9.15 0.95 -28.34
C ILE A 488 7.85 1.05 -27.53
N ASP A 489 8.00 1.43 -26.26
CA ASP A 489 6.93 1.57 -25.26
C ASP A 489 6.12 0.28 -25.04
N GLN A 490 6.72 -0.89 -25.26
CA GLN A 490 6.13 -2.20 -24.94
C GLN A 490 7.09 -3.09 -24.15
N ASN A 491 6.57 -3.70 -23.08
CA ASN A 491 7.29 -4.68 -22.27
C ASN A 491 7.42 -6.05 -22.97
N SER A 492 6.49 -6.38 -23.87
CA SER A 492 6.48 -7.63 -24.64
C SER A 492 7.46 -7.58 -25.81
N TYR A 493 8.28 -8.62 -25.94
CA TYR A 493 9.22 -8.81 -27.04
C TYR A 493 9.29 -10.29 -27.44
N THR A 494 9.94 -10.63 -28.55
CA THR A 494 10.08 -12.03 -28.98
C THR A 494 11.53 -12.41 -29.27
N VAL A 495 11.87 -13.68 -29.00
CA VAL A 495 13.19 -14.29 -29.23
C VAL A 495 12.99 -15.60 -29.99
N ASN A 496 13.51 -15.68 -31.21
CA ASN A 496 13.28 -16.79 -32.15
C ASN A 496 11.78 -17.15 -32.31
N GLY A 497 10.89 -16.14 -32.19
CA GLY A 497 9.44 -16.28 -32.28
C GLY A 497 8.72 -16.67 -30.98
N ALA A 498 9.43 -16.90 -29.87
CA ALA A 498 8.82 -17.10 -28.55
C ALA A 498 8.67 -15.76 -27.80
N GLU A 499 7.51 -15.50 -27.20
CA GLU A 499 7.22 -14.26 -26.48
C GLU A 499 7.85 -14.23 -25.07
N LYS A 500 8.35 -13.06 -24.67
CA LYS A 500 8.97 -12.76 -23.38
C LYS A 500 8.59 -11.34 -22.94
N THR A 501 8.86 -11.02 -21.67
CA THR A 501 8.49 -9.73 -21.05
C THR A 501 9.69 -9.08 -20.34
N LEU A 502 9.80 -7.76 -20.44
CA LEU A 502 10.77 -6.91 -19.71
C LEU A 502 10.09 -6.13 -18.58
N ASN A 503 10.86 -5.69 -17.59
CA ASN A 503 10.36 -4.80 -16.53
C ASN A 503 10.29 -3.35 -17.05
N GLU A 504 11.41 -2.77 -17.48
CA GLU A 504 11.43 -1.52 -18.24
C GLU A 504 11.17 -1.78 -19.74
N ALA A 505 10.49 -0.87 -20.43
CA ALA A 505 10.23 -0.97 -21.87
C ALA A 505 11.32 -0.26 -22.70
N PRO A 506 11.62 -0.69 -23.94
CA PRO A 506 12.47 0.05 -24.86
C PRO A 506 11.92 1.48 -25.11
N GLY A 507 12.78 2.49 -24.96
CA GLY A 507 12.42 3.90 -25.03
C GLY A 507 13.09 4.66 -26.18
N LEU A 508 12.63 5.90 -26.40
CA LEU A 508 13.30 6.87 -27.27
C LEU A 508 13.76 8.07 -26.45
N GLU A 509 15.07 8.28 -26.33
CA GLU A 509 15.69 9.39 -25.60
C GLU A 509 16.55 10.21 -26.57
N THR A 510 16.27 11.50 -26.72
CA THR A 510 17.04 12.42 -27.61
C THR A 510 17.20 11.89 -29.06
N GLY A 511 16.24 11.10 -29.54
CA GLY A 511 16.26 10.48 -30.87
C GLY A 511 17.08 9.18 -30.97
N MET A 512 17.62 8.67 -29.87
CA MET A 512 18.25 7.36 -29.76
C MET A 512 17.28 6.33 -29.16
N THR A 513 17.32 5.10 -29.67
CA THR A 513 16.67 3.95 -29.04
C THR A 513 17.46 3.54 -27.81
N MET A 514 16.80 3.52 -26.64
CA MET A 514 17.35 3.06 -25.38
C MET A 514 16.70 1.71 -25.01
N ILE A 515 17.50 0.75 -24.55
CA ILE A 515 17.02 -0.57 -24.10
C ILE A 515 17.47 -0.87 -22.67
N PRO A 516 16.72 -1.64 -21.88
CA PRO A 516 17.07 -1.95 -20.49
C PRO A 516 18.33 -2.79 -20.38
N LEU A 517 19.12 -2.58 -19.33
CA LEU A 517 20.31 -3.38 -19.07
C LEU A 517 19.97 -4.85 -18.73
N SER A 518 18.80 -5.10 -18.13
CA SER A 518 18.27 -6.44 -17.88
C SER A 518 18.05 -7.26 -19.16
N PHE A 519 17.67 -6.63 -20.27
CA PHE A 519 17.56 -7.31 -21.57
C PHE A 519 18.94 -7.79 -22.07
N ILE A 520 19.96 -6.93 -21.93
CA ILE A 520 21.35 -7.24 -22.34
C ILE A 520 21.89 -8.46 -21.57
N THR A 521 21.62 -8.56 -20.27
CA THR A 521 22.05 -9.70 -19.45
C THR A 521 21.22 -10.97 -19.72
N ALA A 522 19.90 -10.84 -19.84
CA ALA A 522 18.99 -11.99 -19.94
C ALA A 522 19.09 -12.74 -21.28
N GLU A 523 19.27 -12.04 -22.40
CA GLU A 523 19.14 -12.62 -23.74
C GLU A 523 20.45 -12.76 -24.52
N LEU A 524 21.49 -12.00 -24.13
CA LEU A 524 22.78 -11.95 -24.82
C LEU A 524 23.92 -12.57 -23.99
N ASN A 525 23.62 -13.04 -22.77
CA ASN A 525 24.57 -13.61 -21.78
C ASN A 525 25.72 -12.66 -21.36
N ALA A 526 25.58 -11.36 -21.58
CA ALA A 526 26.61 -10.38 -21.26
C ALA A 526 26.86 -10.26 -19.74
N ALA A 527 28.13 -10.28 -19.33
CA ALA A 527 28.56 -9.93 -18.00
C ALA A 527 28.63 -8.40 -17.81
N ILE A 528 28.21 -7.93 -16.63
CA ILE A 528 28.15 -6.51 -16.25
C ILE A 528 29.07 -6.25 -15.06
N ASP A 529 29.86 -5.18 -15.14
CA ASP A 529 30.61 -4.61 -14.02
C ASP A 529 30.33 -3.09 -13.94
N LEU A 530 29.98 -2.60 -12.74
CA LEU A 530 29.52 -1.23 -12.50
C LEU A 530 30.55 -0.45 -11.65
N ALA A 531 31.67 -0.11 -12.27
CA ALA A 531 32.75 0.66 -11.67
C ALA A 531 32.59 2.16 -11.97
N ALA A 532 31.69 2.84 -11.23
CA ALA A 532 31.34 4.26 -11.43
C ALA A 532 32.60 5.16 -11.57
N PRO A 533 32.69 6.02 -12.61
CA PRO A 533 31.62 6.48 -13.51
C PRO A 533 31.37 5.58 -14.74
N ASN A 534 31.94 4.39 -14.81
CA ASN A 534 31.85 3.51 -15.98
C ASN A 534 30.86 2.36 -15.75
N LEU A 535 30.16 1.98 -16.82
CA LEU A 535 29.40 0.73 -16.93
C LEU A 535 30.09 -0.13 -17.98
N VAL A 536 30.59 -1.29 -17.56
CA VAL A 536 31.33 -2.23 -18.40
C VAL A 536 30.44 -3.41 -18.77
N ILE A 537 30.40 -3.74 -20.07
CA ILE A 537 29.61 -4.82 -20.66
C ILE A 537 30.56 -5.72 -21.45
N THR A 538 30.57 -7.03 -21.17
CA THR A 538 31.48 -7.99 -21.82
C THR A 538 30.76 -9.29 -22.14
N ASN A 539 31.00 -9.88 -23.32
CA ASN A 539 30.55 -11.23 -23.70
C ASN A 539 31.66 -12.28 -23.53
#